data_AF-A0A7Y8VQP7-F1
#
_entry.id   AF-A0A7Y8VQP7-F1
#
_cell.length_a   1.000
_cell.length_b   1.000
_cell.length_c   1.000
_cell.angle_alpha   90.00
_cell.angle_beta   90.00
_cell.angle_gamma   90.00
#
_symmetry.space_group_name_H-M   'P 1'
#
loop_
_entity.id
_entity.type
_entity.pdbx_description
1 polymer ?
#
loop_
_entity_poly.entity_id
_entity_poly.type
_entity_poly.pdbx_seq_one_letter_code
_entity_poly.pdbx_strand_id
1 'polypeptide(L)'
;MSVGFTDKDRDAEYYLSRGYKVDRSVLGNVYYPKRGAVKTGKIVIRYEEKPWLSSFEIDGLRPAKARGKNYTRSMQLILQYARAFGRIARKDVAELCKLTPSQSGKLLARIVGGGYLEPEGSGRARRYVLTEEGKKYR
;
A
#
# COMPACT_ATOMS: atom_id res chain seq x y z
N MET A 1 9.46 -5.98 29.60
CA MET A 1 10.25 -4.89 29.00
C MET A 1 9.31 -4.01 28.19
N SER A 2 9.14 -2.74 28.53
CA SER A 2 8.32 -1.82 27.73
C SER A 2 9.14 -1.29 26.55
N VAL A 3 8.67 -1.57 25.33
CA VAL A 3 9.29 -1.06 24.11
C VAL A 3 8.89 0.41 23.99
N GLY A 4 9.79 1.32 24.38
CA GLY A 4 9.62 2.74 24.12
C GLY A 4 9.90 3.02 22.65
N PHE A 5 8.96 3.66 21.94
CA PHE A 5 9.19 4.13 20.57
C PHE A 5 9.93 5.48 20.51
N THR A 6 10.24 6.07 21.67
CA THR A 6 11.06 7.26 21.84
C THR A 6 12.25 6.93 22.74
N ASP A 7 13.42 7.51 22.43
CA ASP A 7 14.58 7.47 23.31
C ASP A 7 14.21 8.17 24.61
N LYS A 8 14.28 7.45 25.74
CA LYS A 8 13.88 7.97 27.06
C LYS A 8 14.68 9.21 27.49
N ASP A 9 15.86 9.41 26.89
CA ASP A 9 16.79 10.49 27.20
C ASP A 9 16.62 11.72 26.28
N ARG A 10 15.58 11.76 25.43
CA ARG A 10 15.35 12.84 24.47
C ARG A 10 14.09 13.63 24.82
N ASP A 11 14.26 14.93 25.02
CA ASP A 11 13.17 15.86 25.30
C ASP A 11 12.30 16.15 24.06
N ALA A 12 11.11 16.72 24.29
CA ALA A 12 10.18 17.08 23.23
C ALA A 12 10.82 18.02 22.16
N GLU A 13 11.74 18.88 22.59
CA GLU A 13 12.47 19.81 21.73
C GLU A 13 13.35 19.10 20.68
N TYR A 14 13.93 17.96 21.02
CA TYR A 14 14.70 17.13 20.09
C TYR A 14 13.85 16.66 18.91
N TYR A 15 12.62 16.23 19.17
CA TYR A 15 11.72 15.75 18.12
C TYR A 15 11.14 16.89 17.29
N LEU A 16 10.76 17.99 17.93
CA LEU A 16 10.22 19.17 17.25
C LEU A 16 11.24 19.80 16.30
N SER A 17 12.50 19.94 16.72
CA SER A 17 13.58 20.48 15.87
C SER A 17 13.86 19.62 14.65
N ARG A 18 13.64 18.30 14.74
CA ARG A 18 13.76 17.35 13.61
C ARG A 18 12.51 17.24 12.74
N GLY A 19 11.54 18.13 12.93
CA GLY A 19 10.35 18.20 12.10
C GLY A 19 9.30 17.15 12.43
N TYR A 20 9.22 16.71 13.69
CA TYR A 20 8.07 15.94 14.19
C TYR A 20 6.99 16.89 14.74
N LYS A 21 5.76 16.39 14.78
CA LYS A 21 4.63 16.93 15.53
C LYS A 21 4.38 16.04 16.74
N VAL A 22 3.77 16.61 17.77
CA VAL A 22 3.42 15.90 19.00
C VAL A 22 1.91 15.88 19.20
N ASP A 23 1.38 14.70 19.52
CA ASP A 23 0.04 14.51 20.07
C ASP A 23 0.16 14.16 21.56
N ARG A 24 -0.37 15.02 22.42
CA ARG A 24 -0.26 14.84 23.88
C ARG A 24 -1.33 13.87 24.36
N SER A 25 -0.93 12.88 25.15
CA SER A 25 -1.82 11.90 25.77
C SER A 25 -1.41 11.66 27.22
N VAL A 26 -2.38 11.22 28.03
CA VAL A 26 -2.21 10.90 29.45
C VAL A 26 -1.19 9.76 29.65
N LEU A 27 -1.08 8.86 28.66
CA LEU A 27 -0.16 7.72 28.70
C LEU A 27 1.24 8.02 28.16
N GLY A 28 1.44 9.21 27.57
CA GLY A 28 2.69 9.59 26.92
C GLY A 28 2.47 10.30 25.59
N ASN A 29 3.42 11.15 25.23
CA ASN A 29 3.35 11.92 23.98
C ASN A 29 3.62 11.02 22.76
N VAL A 30 2.82 11.17 21.71
CA VAL A 30 3.05 10.51 20.41
C VAL A 30 3.71 11.50 19.45
N TYR A 31 4.92 11.18 19.01
CA TYR A 31 5.64 11.98 18.02
C TYR A 31 5.49 11.37 16.63
N TYR A 32 5.11 12.18 15.63
CA TYR A 32 4.94 11.73 14.24
C TYR A 32 5.51 12.76 13.27
N PRO A 33 6.06 12.35 12.11
CA PRO A 33 6.75 13.28 11.23
C PRO A 33 5.78 14.31 10.62
N LYS A 34 6.17 15.59 10.65
CA LYS A 34 5.40 16.71 10.07
C LYS A 34 5.17 16.54 8.57
N ARG A 35 6.09 15.85 7.89
CA ARG A 35 6.00 15.46 6.48
C ARG A 35 5.79 13.95 6.39
N GLY A 36 4.86 13.52 5.54
CA GLY A 36 4.63 12.09 5.30
C GLY A 36 3.57 11.43 6.19
N ALA A 37 3.08 12.10 7.24
CA ALA A 37 1.93 11.69 8.03
C ALA A 37 0.87 12.81 8.13
N VAL A 38 -0.40 12.43 8.10
CA VAL A 38 -1.58 13.28 8.27
C VAL A 38 -2.36 12.74 9.44
N LYS A 39 -2.59 13.60 10.44
CA LYS A 39 -3.49 13.31 11.55
C LYS A 39 -4.93 13.47 11.05
N THR A 40 -5.71 12.40 11.09
CA THR A 40 -7.11 12.38 10.64
C THR A 40 -8.11 12.39 11.79
N GLY A 41 -7.65 12.19 13.03
CA GLY A 41 -8.48 12.16 14.22
C GLY A 41 -7.63 12.05 15.49
N LYS A 42 -8.25 11.58 16.59
CA LYS A 42 -7.52 11.25 17.81
C LYS A 42 -6.62 10.04 17.55
N ILE A 43 -5.33 10.15 17.87
CA ILE A 43 -4.40 9.04 17.65
C ILE A 43 -4.65 7.99 18.74
N VAL A 44 -4.96 6.77 18.33
CA VAL A 44 -5.22 5.65 19.24
C VAL A 44 -4.37 4.47 18.79
N ILE A 45 -3.66 3.85 19.73
CA ILE A 45 -2.90 2.62 19.50
C ILE A 45 -3.59 1.50 20.27
N ARG A 46 -4.08 0.48 19.57
CA ARG A 46 -4.65 -0.73 20.17
C ARG A 46 -3.60 -1.84 20.09
N TYR A 47 -3.15 -2.33 21.23
CA TYR A 47 -2.24 -3.46 21.30
C TYR A 47 -3.03 -4.74 21.50
N GLU A 48 -2.64 -5.79 20.77
CA GLU A 48 -3.13 -7.15 20.98
C GLU A 48 -1.92 -8.06 21.22
N GLU A 49 -1.85 -8.64 22.41
CA GLU A 49 -0.83 -9.64 22.77
C GLU A 49 -1.41 -11.04 22.61
N LYS A 50 -0.79 -11.85 21.75
CA LYS A 50 -1.04 -13.29 21.62
C LYS A 50 0.24 -14.04 22.00
N PRO A 51 0.17 -15.31 22.45
CA PRO A 51 1.34 -16.05 22.93
C PRO A 51 2.51 -16.14 21.93
N TRP A 52 2.24 -15.98 20.63
CA TRP A 52 3.24 -16.04 19.55
C TRP A 52 3.36 -14.75 18.74
N LEU A 53 2.64 -13.68 19.06
CA LEU A 53 2.68 -12.42 18.31
C LEU A 53 2.14 -11.24 19.12
N SER A 54 2.87 -10.13 19.12
CA SER A 54 2.33 -8.81 19.46
C SER A 54 1.98 -8.05 18.19
N SER A 55 0.71 -7.64 18.06
CA SER A 55 0.27 -6.76 16.99
C SER A 55 -0.23 -5.44 17.58
N PHE A 56 -0.21 -4.39 16.75
CA PHE A 56 -0.85 -3.14 17.12
C PHE A 56 -1.56 -2.53 15.92
N GLU A 57 -2.67 -1.85 16.18
CA GLU A 57 -3.43 -1.08 15.22
C GLU A 57 -3.36 0.41 15.59
N ILE A 58 -3.10 1.27 14.60
CA ILE A 58 -3.08 2.73 14.78
C ILE A 58 -4.29 3.34 14.08
N ASP A 59 -5.09 4.08 14.83
CA ASP A 59 -6.16 4.93 14.32
C ASP A 59 -5.78 6.42 14.46
N GLY A 60 -6.44 7.29 13.68
CA GLY A 60 -6.25 8.74 13.74
C GLY A 60 -4.97 9.29 13.11
N LEU A 61 -4.07 8.42 12.61
CA LEU A 61 -2.85 8.79 11.90
C LEU A 61 -2.72 8.01 10.59
N ARG A 62 -2.53 8.71 9.47
CA ARG A 62 -2.37 8.08 8.14
C ARG A 62 -1.18 8.65 7.38
N PRO A 63 -0.61 7.92 6.40
CA PRO A 63 0.38 8.49 5.50
C PRO A 63 -0.17 9.68 4.69
N ALA A 64 0.61 10.76 4.56
CA ALA A 64 0.20 11.99 3.86
C ALA A 64 0.03 11.81 2.36
N LYS A 65 0.74 10.86 1.79
CA LYS A 65 0.51 10.35 0.44
C LYS A 65 0.06 8.91 0.60
N ALA A 66 -1.06 8.55 -0.02
CA ALA A 66 -1.37 7.15 -0.25
C ALA A 66 -0.12 6.50 -0.87
N ARG A 67 0.38 5.40 -0.28
CA ARG A 67 1.49 4.65 -0.86
C ARG A 67 1.05 4.15 -2.23
N GLY A 68 1.40 4.89 -3.29
CA GLY A 68 1.05 4.58 -4.67
C GLY A 68 -0.44 4.68 -4.96
N LYS A 69 -0.80 4.74 -6.26
CA LYS A 69 -2.18 4.50 -6.70
C LYS A 69 -2.67 3.19 -6.05
N ASN A 70 -3.92 3.16 -5.58
CA ASN A 70 -4.58 1.93 -5.13
C ASN A 70 -4.73 0.99 -6.34
N TYR A 71 -3.63 0.29 -6.67
CA TYR A 71 -3.56 -0.65 -7.78
C TYR A 71 -4.55 -1.79 -7.60
N THR A 72 -5.13 -1.97 -6.42
CA THR A 72 -6.24 -2.88 -6.14
C THR A 72 -7.40 -2.69 -7.12
N ARG A 73 -7.87 -1.44 -7.35
CA ARG A 73 -9.00 -1.19 -8.27
C ARG A 73 -8.59 -1.39 -9.73
N SER A 74 -7.39 -0.94 -10.12
CA SER A 74 -6.88 -1.14 -11.48
C SER A 74 -6.63 -2.62 -11.77
N MET A 75 -6.11 -3.37 -10.80
CA MET A 75 -5.89 -4.81 -10.88
C MET A 75 -7.20 -5.55 -11.02
N GLN A 76 -8.22 -5.24 -10.20
CA GLN A 76 -9.56 -5.81 -10.36
C GLN A 76 -10.12 -5.58 -11.76
N LEU A 77 -10.03 -4.35 -12.27
CA LEU A 77 -10.44 -4.01 -13.65
C LEU A 77 -9.70 -4.84 -14.69
N ILE A 78 -8.39 -4.97 -14.57
CA ILE A 78 -7.54 -5.76 -15.47
C ILE A 78 -7.93 -7.25 -15.44
N LEU A 79 -8.11 -7.82 -14.25
CA LEU A 79 -8.48 -9.22 -14.10
C LEU A 79 -9.90 -9.49 -14.61
N GLN A 80 -10.85 -8.59 -14.37
CA GLN A 80 -12.21 -8.67 -14.91
C GLN A 80 -12.21 -8.57 -16.44
N TYR A 81 -11.41 -7.66 -17.01
CA TYR A 81 -11.26 -7.55 -18.46
C TYR A 81 -10.67 -8.83 -19.04
N ALA A 82 -9.58 -9.35 -18.47
CA ALA A 82 -8.97 -10.60 -18.91
C ALA A 82 -9.93 -11.79 -18.75
N ARG A 83 -10.80 -11.79 -17.72
CA ARG A 83 -11.86 -12.80 -17.54
C ARG A 83 -12.93 -12.71 -18.64
N ALA A 84 -13.35 -11.50 -19.00
CA ALA A 84 -14.40 -11.27 -19.99
C ALA A 84 -13.92 -11.52 -21.44
N PHE A 85 -12.68 -11.14 -21.76
CA PHE A 85 -12.14 -11.16 -23.12
C PHE A 85 -11.03 -12.21 -23.33
N GLY A 86 -10.74 -13.01 -22.31
CA GLY A 86 -9.71 -14.08 -22.31
C GLY A 86 -8.27 -13.58 -22.16
N ARG A 87 -7.97 -12.37 -22.63
CA ARG A 87 -6.62 -11.79 -22.64
C ARG A 87 -6.64 -10.27 -22.56
N ILE A 88 -5.53 -9.69 -22.12
CA ILE A 88 -5.34 -8.24 -22.07
C ILE A 88 -3.96 -7.83 -22.58
N ALA A 89 -3.89 -6.71 -23.29
CA ALA A 89 -2.65 -6.09 -23.75
C ALA A 89 -2.23 -4.91 -22.87
N ARG A 90 -0.95 -4.53 -22.96
CA ARG A 90 -0.47 -3.29 -22.33
C ARG A 90 -1.24 -2.04 -22.78
N LYS A 91 -1.63 -1.97 -24.06
CA LYS A 91 -2.43 -0.85 -24.59
C LYS A 91 -3.81 -0.78 -23.93
N ASP A 92 -4.46 -1.94 -23.76
CA ASP A 92 -5.79 -2.03 -23.14
C ASP A 92 -5.70 -1.58 -21.67
N VAL A 93 -4.65 -1.99 -20.95
CA VAL A 93 -4.39 -1.50 -19.57
C VAL A 93 -4.20 0.01 -19.52
N ALA A 94 -3.45 0.58 -20.46
CA ALA A 94 -3.21 2.02 -20.52
C ALA A 94 -4.53 2.80 -20.69
N GLU A 95 -5.39 2.32 -21.58
CA GLU A 95 -6.68 2.91 -21.88
C GLU A 95 -7.71 2.73 -20.74
N LEU A 96 -7.82 1.50 -20.22
CA LEU A 96 -8.77 1.10 -19.18
C LEU A 96 -8.46 1.80 -17.85
N CYS A 97 -7.18 1.86 -17.48
CA CYS A 97 -6.75 2.39 -16.19
C CYS A 97 -6.27 3.85 -16.25
N LYS A 98 -6.33 4.50 -17.43
CA LYS A 98 -5.80 5.85 -17.68
C LYS A 98 -4.35 5.99 -17.17
N LEU A 99 -3.50 5.06 -17.60
CA LEU A 99 -2.10 4.95 -17.22
C LEU A 99 -1.19 5.21 -18.42
N THR A 100 0.02 5.71 -18.15
CA THR A 100 1.05 5.78 -19.20
C THR A 100 1.54 4.37 -19.57
N PRO A 101 2.08 4.14 -20.78
CA PRO A 101 2.57 2.82 -21.19
C PRO A 101 3.60 2.21 -20.21
N SER A 102 4.45 3.05 -19.61
CA SER A 102 5.42 2.64 -18.59
C SER A 102 4.73 2.20 -17.30
N GLN A 103 3.73 2.95 -16.83
CA GLN A 103 2.94 2.59 -15.66
C GLN A 103 2.15 1.29 -15.87
N SER A 104 1.53 1.12 -17.04
CA SER A 104 0.83 -0.11 -17.43
C SER A 104 1.76 -1.31 -17.43
N GLY A 105 2.97 -1.17 -17.97
CA GLY A 105 3.99 -2.21 -17.96
C GLY A 105 4.39 -2.62 -16.54
N LYS A 106 4.64 -1.64 -15.64
CA LYS A 106 4.97 -1.89 -14.24
C LYS A 106 3.82 -2.56 -13.48
N LEU A 107 2.58 -2.17 -13.74
CA LEU A 107 1.40 -2.78 -13.13
C LEU A 107 1.24 -4.23 -13.57
N LEU A 108 1.31 -4.50 -14.87
CA LEU A 108 1.27 -5.87 -15.41
C LEU A 108 2.38 -6.74 -14.82
N ALA A 109 3.62 -6.23 -14.74
CA ALA A 109 4.72 -6.96 -14.14
C ALA A 109 4.48 -7.33 -12.67
N ARG A 110 3.81 -6.46 -11.90
CA ARG A 110 3.42 -6.77 -10.51
C ARG A 110 2.33 -7.83 -10.43
N ILE A 111 1.32 -7.76 -11.29
CA ILE A 111 0.21 -8.73 -11.30
C ILE A 111 0.75 -10.11 -11.72
N VAL A 112 1.67 -10.16 -12.67
CA VAL A 112 2.40 -11.38 -13.05
C VAL A 112 3.29 -11.87 -11.91
N GLY A 113 4.06 -11.00 -11.26
CA GLY A 113 4.88 -11.38 -10.10
C GLY A 113 4.07 -11.86 -8.90
N GLY A 114 2.80 -11.45 -8.81
CA GLY A 114 1.83 -11.96 -7.84
C GLY A 114 1.12 -13.25 -8.27
N GLY A 115 1.39 -13.76 -9.48
CA GLY A 115 0.85 -15.03 -9.96
C GLY A 115 -0.59 -14.99 -10.47
N TYR A 116 -1.19 -13.82 -10.70
CA TYR A 116 -2.60 -13.69 -11.16
C TYR A 116 -2.74 -13.59 -12.68
N LEU A 117 -1.66 -13.23 -13.38
CA LEU A 117 -1.58 -13.21 -14.83
C LEU A 117 -0.30 -13.89 -15.28
N GLU A 118 -0.32 -14.41 -16.49
CA GLU A 118 0.87 -14.92 -17.17
C GLU A 118 1.03 -14.24 -18.54
N PRO A 119 2.27 -13.91 -18.95
CA PRO A 119 2.53 -13.34 -20.26
C PRO A 119 2.48 -14.42 -21.36
N GLU A 120 1.73 -14.13 -22.41
CA GLU A 120 1.67 -14.95 -23.63
C GLU A 120 2.31 -14.17 -24.79
N GLY A 121 3.29 -14.80 -25.46
CA GLY A 121 4.04 -14.22 -26.56
C GLY A 121 5.10 -13.17 -26.18
N SER A 122 5.64 -12.50 -27.19
CA SER A 122 6.80 -11.61 -27.06
C SER A 122 6.62 -10.24 -27.72
N GLY A 123 7.49 -9.29 -27.35
CA GLY A 123 7.54 -7.96 -27.96
C GLY A 123 6.25 -7.13 -27.83
N ARG A 124 5.90 -6.41 -28.91
CA ARG A 124 4.69 -5.55 -28.98
C ARG A 124 3.38 -6.36 -29.05
N ALA A 125 3.45 -7.61 -29.49
CA ALA A 125 2.31 -8.50 -29.59
C ALA A 125 1.96 -9.16 -28.25
N ARG A 126 2.82 -9.09 -27.23
CA ARG A 126 2.60 -9.70 -25.92
C ARG A 126 1.21 -9.41 -25.36
N ARG A 127 0.56 -10.47 -24.90
CA ARG A 127 -0.72 -10.46 -24.19
C ARG A 127 -0.53 -11.09 -22.82
N TYR A 128 -1.54 -10.95 -21.97
CA TYR A 128 -1.56 -11.49 -20.63
C TYR A 128 -2.90 -12.21 -20.41
N VAL A 129 -2.84 -13.43 -19.91
CA VAL A 129 -4.00 -14.29 -19.64
C VAL A 129 -4.09 -14.62 -18.15
N LEU A 130 -5.29 -14.98 -17.68
CA LEU A 130 -5.50 -15.33 -16.28
C LEU A 130 -4.89 -16.69 -15.96
N THR A 131 -4.15 -16.74 -14.86
CA THR A 131 -3.77 -18.00 -14.22
C THR A 131 -4.94 -18.58 -13.43
N GLU A 132 -4.81 -19.81 -12.94
CA GLU A 132 -5.79 -20.40 -12.02
C GLU A 132 -6.01 -19.56 -10.76
N GLU A 133 -4.96 -18.92 -10.24
CA GLU A 133 -5.08 -18.03 -9.07
C GLU A 133 -5.77 -16.71 -9.43
N GLY A 134 -5.48 -16.17 -10.63
CA GLY A 134 -6.19 -15.02 -11.19
C GLY A 134 -7.69 -15.26 -11.35
N LYS A 135 -8.08 -16.49 -11.74
CA LYS A 135 -9.48 -16.88 -11.89
C LYS A 135 -10.23 -16.92 -10.56
N LYS A 136 -9.57 -17.22 -9.44
CA LYS A 136 -10.18 -17.23 -8.09
C LYS A 136 -10.34 -15.84 -7.49
N TYR A 137 -9.56 -14.87 -7.95
CA TYR A 137 -9.59 -13.50 -7.43
C TYR A 137 -10.94 -12.82 -7.74
N ARG A 138 -11.66 -12.43 -6.68
CA ARG A 138 -13.04 -11.90 -6.74
C ARG A 138 -13.07 -10.38 -6.64
#